data_AF-A0A9D6REG8-F1
#
_entry.id   AF-A0A9D6REG8-F1
#
_cell.length_a   1.000
_cell.length_b   1.000
_cell.length_c   1.000
_cell.angle_alpha   90.00
_cell.angle_beta   90.00
_cell.angle_gamma   90.00
#
_symmetry.space_group_name_H-M   'P 1'
#
loop_
_entity.id
_entity.type
_entity.pdbx_description
1 polymer ?
#
loop_
_entity_poly.entity_id
_entity_poly.type
_entity_poly.pdbx_seq_one_letter_code
_entity_poly.pdbx_strand_id
1 'polypeptide(L)'
;MFIHDWNRHICLECLECTKSCPNDNLTSYENRPTTAQINTCVGCGLCRTVCPTKSISYYWVDENGYSKDTPELKTYVQWLAKNGTHRITGMGARRKAASFDDLVFLPGQLFRKPLLERPAACGRRRILPR
;
A
#
# COMPACT_ATOMS: atom_id res chain seq x y z
N MET A 1 5.50 4.11 11.16
CA MET A 1 5.55 2.83 11.92
C MET A 1 4.16 2.20 11.95
N PHE A 2 4.04 0.89 12.21
CA PHE A 2 2.73 0.22 12.33
C PHE A 2 2.44 -0.15 13.77
N ILE A 3 1.32 0.34 14.29
CA ILE A 3 0.82 -0.01 15.63
C ILE A 3 -0.18 -1.14 15.49
N HIS A 4 -0.10 -2.12 16.38
CA HIS A 4 -1.01 -3.26 16.45
C HIS A 4 -1.92 -3.09 17.66
N ASP A 5 -3.21 -3.35 17.48
CA ASP A 5 -4.22 -3.36 18.52
C ASP A 5 -4.99 -4.69 18.50
N TRP A 6 -5.13 -5.31 19.67
CA TRP A 6 -5.76 -6.63 19.82
C TRP A 6 -7.03 -6.52 20.65
N ASN A 7 -8.13 -7.00 20.08
CA ASN A 7 -9.38 -7.08 20.82
C ASN A 7 -9.33 -8.21 21.86
N ARG A 8 -9.31 -7.84 23.15
CA ARG A 8 -9.23 -8.76 24.28
C ARG A 8 -10.42 -9.70 24.42
N HIS A 9 -11.59 -9.34 23.92
CA HIS A 9 -12.80 -10.17 24.03
C HIS A 9 -12.82 -11.35 23.06
N ILE A 10 -12.02 -11.30 22.00
CA ILE A 10 -12.03 -12.29 20.91
C ILE A 10 -10.65 -12.98 20.78
N CYS A 11 -9.62 -12.47 21.47
CA CYS A 11 -8.30 -13.08 21.46
C CYS A 11 -8.29 -14.34 22.34
N LEU A 12 -7.81 -15.45 21.78
CA LEU A 12 -7.66 -16.73 22.49
C LEU A 12 -6.26 -16.94 23.10
N GLU A 13 -5.40 -15.91 23.08
CA GLU A 13 -4.05 -15.96 23.67
C GLU A 13 -3.15 -17.10 23.14
N CYS A 14 -3.38 -17.55 21.89
CA CYS A 14 -2.65 -18.67 21.25
C CYS A 14 -1.22 -18.33 20.78
N LEU A 15 -0.83 -17.06 20.76
CA LEU A 15 0.49 -16.54 20.36
C LEU A 15 0.97 -16.90 18.93
N GLU A 16 0.09 -17.40 18.07
CA GLU A 16 0.45 -17.78 16.70
C GLU A 16 0.91 -16.58 15.85
N CYS A 17 0.31 -15.42 16.09
CA CYS A 17 0.69 -14.17 15.43
C CYS A 17 2.13 -13.74 15.74
N THR A 18 2.64 -14.06 16.93
CA THR A 18 4.02 -13.78 17.36
C THR A 18 5.00 -14.67 16.59
N LYS A 19 4.72 -15.97 16.51
CA LYS A 19 5.57 -16.95 15.81
C LYS A 19 5.60 -16.76 14.30
N SER A 20 4.49 -16.31 13.72
CA SER A 20 4.36 -16.12 12.27
C SER A 20 4.99 -14.81 11.76
N CYS A 21 5.53 -13.96 12.64
CA CYS A 21 6.11 -12.68 12.24
C CYS A 21 7.53 -12.90 11.68
N PRO A 22 7.80 -12.62 10.40
CA PRO A 22 9.13 -12.84 9.81
C PRO A 22 10.18 -11.81 10.27
N ASN A 23 9.74 -10.69 10.85
CA ASN A 23 10.59 -9.58 11.26
C ASN A 23 10.69 -9.47 12.80
N ASP A 24 10.19 -10.45 13.55
CA ASP A 24 10.19 -10.47 15.03
C ASP A 24 9.65 -9.18 15.68
N ASN A 25 8.73 -8.50 15.00
CA ASN A 25 8.12 -7.26 15.49
C ASN A 25 7.18 -7.51 16.70
N LEU A 26 6.71 -8.74 16.85
CA LEU A 26 5.77 -9.14 17.89
C LEU A 26 6.49 -10.01 18.92
N THR A 27 6.18 -9.79 20.19
CA THR A 27 6.60 -10.63 21.33
C THR A 27 5.38 -11.02 22.15
N SER A 28 5.60 -11.74 23.25
CA SER A 28 4.55 -12.08 24.21
C SER A 28 4.91 -11.57 25.61
N TYR A 29 3.96 -10.92 26.27
CA TYR A 29 4.04 -10.52 27.67
C TYR A 29 2.79 -11.03 28.40
N GLU A 30 2.94 -11.72 29.53
CA GLU A 30 1.82 -12.34 30.27
C GLU A 30 0.90 -13.20 29.37
N ASN A 31 1.48 -14.06 28.52
CA ASN A 31 0.76 -14.88 27.53
C ASN A 31 -0.06 -14.09 26.48
N ARG A 32 0.15 -12.78 26.37
CA ARG A 32 -0.52 -11.94 25.37
C ARG A 32 0.45 -11.43 24.33
N PRO A 33 0.05 -11.38 23.05
CA PRO A 33 0.87 -10.76 22.03
C PRO A 33 1.03 -9.26 22.33
N THR A 34 2.23 -8.75 22.15
CA THR A 34 2.61 -7.34 22.37
C THR A 34 3.58 -6.91 21.27
N THR A 35 3.63 -5.62 20.96
CA THR A 35 4.57 -5.10 19.96
C THR A 35 5.94 -4.87 20.62
N ALA A 36 6.99 -5.48 20.09
CA ALA A 36 8.35 -5.33 20.60
C ALA A 36 9.09 -4.16 19.95
N GLN A 37 9.01 -4.06 18.62
CA GLN A 37 9.80 -3.10 17.85
C GLN A 37 8.96 -2.45 16.75
N ILE A 38 8.19 -1.43 17.11
CA ILE A 38 7.17 -0.80 16.25
C ILE A 38 7.72 -0.36 14.87
N ASN A 39 9.02 -0.05 14.79
CA ASN A 39 9.70 0.41 13.57
C ASN A 39 10.08 -0.71 12.57
N THR A 40 10.05 -1.98 12.96
CA THR A 40 10.46 -3.12 12.10
C THR A 40 9.31 -3.72 11.28
N CYS A 41 8.07 -3.38 11.64
CA CYS A 41 6.91 -3.86 10.92
C CYS A 41 6.85 -3.24 9.52
N VAL A 42 6.83 -4.09 8.49
CA VAL A 42 6.65 -3.68 7.09
C VAL A 42 5.18 -3.70 6.64
N GLY A 43 4.26 -4.11 7.52
CA GLY A 43 2.83 -4.19 7.21
C GLY A 43 2.45 -5.39 6.33
N CYS A 44 3.19 -6.50 6.39
CA CYS A 44 2.93 -7.70 5.58
C CYS A 44 1.56 -8.36 5.84
N GLY A 45 0.94 -8.09 6.99
CA GLY A 45 -0.40 -8.58 7.32
C GLY A 45 -0.49 -10.05 7.75
N LEU A 46 0.63 -10.78 7.79
CA LEU A 46 0.66 -12.21 8.15
C LEU A 46 -0.01 -12.48 9.50
N CYS A 47 0.29 -11.68 10.52
CA CYS A 47 -0.30 -11.77 11.85
C CYS A 47 -1.84 -11.76 11.84
N ARG A 48 -2.46 -11.02 10.91
CA ARG A 48 -3.91 -10.96 10.73
C ARG A 48 -4.45 -12.18 9.98
N THR A 49 -3.68 -12.70 9.03
CA THR A 49 -4.08 -13.88 8.25
C THR A 49 -4.05 -15.17 9.06
N VAL A 50 -3.05 -15.33 9.93
CA VAL A 50 -2.90 -16.54 10.77
C VAL A 50 -3.80 -16.52 12.00
N CYS A 51 -4.31 -15.36 12.40
CA CYS A 51 -5.18 -15.25 13.57
C CYS A 51 -6.57 -15.85 13.27
N PRO A 52 -6.96 -16.97 13.92
CA PRO A 52 -8.22 -17.65 13.61
C PRO A 52 -9.44 -16.79 13.98
N THR A 53 -9.33 -16.01 15.06
CA THR A 53 -10.41 -15.13 15.52
C THR A 53 -10.36 -13.73 14.92
N LYS A 54 -9.34 -13.42 14.12
CA LYS A 54 -9.11 -12.08 13.52
C LYS A 54 -9.17 -10.95 14.55
N SER A 55 -8.68 -11.20 15.77
CA SER A 55 -8.72 -10.23 16.88
C SER A 55 -7.74 -9.06 16.70
N ILE A 56 -6.79 -9.18 15.78
CA ILE A 56 -5.74 -8.18 15.54
C ILE A 56 -6.15 -7.16 14.47
N SER A 57 -5.94 -5.89 14.79
CA SER A 57 -5.98 -4.76 13.87
C SER A 57 -4.63 -4.05 13.88
N TYR A 58 -4.29 -3.37 12.80
CA TYR A 58 -3.09 -2.56 12.73
C TYR A 58 -3.30 -1.33 11.86
N TYR A 59 -2.62 -0.25 12.18
CA TYR A 59 -2.70 1.01 11.45
C TYR A 59 -1.32 1.66 11.34
N TRP A 60 -1.14 2.45 10.29
CA TRP A 60 0.09 3.19 10.07
C TRP A 60 0.02 4.55 10.77
N VAL A 61 1.13 4.92 11.42
CA VAL A 61 1.35 6.26 11.98
C VAL A 61 2.71 6.78 11.53
N ASP A 62 2.84 8.09 11.42
CA ASP A 62 4.11 8.76 11.16
C ASP A 62 5.00 8.88 12.41
N GLU A 63 6.16 9.51 12.27
CA GLU A 63 7.11 9.78 13.36
C GLU A 63 6.54 10.69 14.46
N ASN A 64 5.55 11.51 14.12
CA ASN A 64 4.86 12.41 15.05
C ASN A 64 3.61 11.76 15.66
N GLY A 65 3.34 10.49 15.36
CA GLY A 65 2.17 9.74 15.85
C GLY A 65 0.86 10.02 15.12
N TYR A 66 0.87 10.80 14.04
CA TYR A 66 -0.31 11.07 13.22
C TYR A 66 -0.55 9.94 12.21
N SER A 67 -1.79 9.45 12.17
CA SER A 67 -2.24 8.55 11.11
C SER A 67 -2.85 9.38 9.97
N LYS A 68 -2.46 9.09 8.73
CA LYS A 68 -3.10 9.68 7.53
C LYS A 68 -4.47 9.07 7.23
N ASP A 69 -4.83 7.98 7.89
CA ASP A 69 -6.04 7.22 7.61
C ASP A 69 -7.24 7.66 8.47
N THR A 70 -7.43 8.98 8.63
CA THR A 70 -8.57 9.47 9.40
C THR A 70 -9.90 9.30 8.65
N PRO A 71 -11.03 9.09 9.36
CA PRO A 71 -12.34 9.00 8.73
C PRO A 71 -12.67 10.22 7.87
N GLU A 72 -12.30 11.42 8.32
CA GLU A 72 -12.55 12.68 7.62
C GLU A 72 -11.78 12.71 6.30
N LEU A 73 -10.49 12.38 6.31
CA LEU A 73 -9.67 12.31 5.11
C LEU A 73 -10.21 11.26 4.13
N LYS A 74 -10.63 10.09 4.61
CA LYS A 74 -11.25 9.06 3.77
C LYS A 74 -12.52 9.55 3.10
N THR A 75 -13.43 10.16 3.86
CA THR A 75 -14.67 10.72 3.29
C THR A 75 -14.39 11.83 2.28
N TYR A 76 -13.41 12.68 2.56
CA TYR A 76 -13.00 13.76 1.66
C TYR A 76 -12.39 13.23 0.36
N VAL A 77 -11.49 12.24 0.44
CA VAL A 77 -10.90 11.60 -0.75
C VAL A 77 -11.97 10.89 -1.59
N GLN A 78 -12.92 10.20 -0.95
CA GLN A 78 -14.04 9.57 -1.65
C GLN A 78 -14.94 10.62 -2.33
N TRP A 79 -15.22 11.72 -1.66
CA TRP A 79 -15.97 12.84 -2.24
C TRP A 79 -15.22 13.46 -3.43
N LEU A 80 -13.91 13.67 -3.32
CA LEU A 80 -13.06 14.14 -4.40
C LEU A 80 -13.02 13.16 -5.56
N ALA A 81 -13.00 11.85 -5.32
CA ALA A 81 -13.08 10.85 -6.38
C ALA A 81 -14.44 10.91 -7.10
N LYS A 82 -15.54 11.11 -6.35
CA LYS A 82 -16.89 11.13 -6.90
C LYS A 82 -17.22 12.42 -7.66
N ASN A 83 -16.76 13.57 -7.16
CA ASN A 83 -17.16 14.90 -7.64
C ASN A 83 -16.00 15.73 -8.20
N GLY A 84 -14.76 15.33 -7.92
CA GLY A 84 -13.57 16.06 -8.33
C GLY A 84 -13.36 16.04 -9.84
N THR A 85 -12.92 17.18 -10.35
CA THR A 85 -12.50 17.33 -11.73
C THR A 85 -11.00 17.63 -11.76
N HIS A 86 -10.27 16.94 -12.63
CA HIS A 86 -8.84 17.14 -12.84
C HIS A 86 -8.62 17.80 -14.20
N ARG A 87 -7.64 18.71 -14.25
CA ARG A 87 -7.24 19.35 -15.51
C ARG A 87 -6.25 18.44 -16.22
N ILE A 88 -6.57 18.04 -17.44
CA ILE A 88 -5.63 17.27 -18.25
C ILE A 88 -4.54 18.22 -18.74
N THR A 89 -3.28 17.90 -18.44
CA THR A 89 -2.12 18.64 -18.95
C THR A 89 -2.09 18.55 -20.49
N GLY A 90 -2.00 19.70 -21.15
CA GLY A 90 -1.90 19.80 -22.62
C GLY A 90 -3.18 20.16 -23.38
N MET A 91 -4.37 20.01 -22.79
CA MET A 91 -5.64 20.32 -23.48
C MET A 91 -6.57 21.28 -22.73
N GLY A 92 -6.23 21.69 -21.51
CA GLY A 92 -7.04 22.64 -20.70
C GLY A 92 -8.41 22.11 -20.25
N ALA A 93 -8.88 21.00 -20.81
CA ALA A 93 -10.13 20.36 -20.48
C ALA A 93 -10.11 19.82 -19.04
N ARG A 94 -11.20 20.08 -18.30
CA ARG A 94 -11.49 19.43 -17.03
C ARG A 94 -12.24 18.14 -17.30
N ARG A 95 -11.73 17.02 -16.80
CA ARG A 95 -12.44 15.73 -16.81
C ARG A 95 -12.73 15.30 -15.37
N LYS A 96 -13.82 14.57 -15.18
CA LYS A 96 -14.06 13.85 -13.92
C LYS A 96 -12.91 12.87 -13.70
N ALA A 97 -12.50 12.62 -12.45
CA ALA A 97 -11.56 11.53 -12.16
C ALA A 97 -12.07 10.24 -12.83
N ALA A 98 -11.21 9.57 -13.60
CA ALA A 98 -11.58 8.35 -14.31
C ALA A 98 -11.99 7.29 -13.27
N SER A 99 -13.21 6.78 -13.41
CA SER A 99 -13.67 5.61 -12.67
C SER A 99 -13.13 4.35 -13.34
N PHE A 100 -13.12 3.20 -12.64
CA PHE A 100 -12.66 1.95 -13.25
C PHE A 100 -13.46 1.56 -14.50
N ASP A 101 -14.72 1.97 -14.59
CA ASP A 101 -15.59 1.72 -15.75
C ASP A 101 -15.22 2.61 -16.97
N ASP A 102 -14.49 3.70 -16.76
CA ASP A 102 -13.97 4.57 -17.84
C ASP A 102 -12.64 4.03 -18.41
N LEU A 103 -12.05 2.99 -17.80
CA LEU A 103 -10.80 2.40 -18.24
C LEU A 103 -11.04 1.38 -19.34
N VAL A 104 -10.89 1.82 -20.59
CA VAL A 104 -10.69 0.90 -21.70
C VAL A 104 -9.25 0.37 -21.63
N PHE A 105 -9.10 -0.88 -21.19
CA PHE A 105 -7.81 -1.59 -21.30
C PHE A 105 -7.51 -1.82 -22.78
N LEU A 106 -6.70 -0.92 -23.37
CA LEU A 106 -6.20 -1.15 -24.71
C LEU A 106 -5.25 -2.35 -24.68
N PRO A 107 -5.39 -3.33 -25.60
CA PRO A 107 -4.59 -4.56 -25.60
C PRO A 107 -3.06 -4.33 -25.74
N GLY A 108 -2.61 -3.08 -25.96
CA GLY A 108 -1.19 -2.70 -25.93
C GLY A 108 -0.55 -2.59 -24.54
N GLN A 109 -1.31 -2.55 -23.45
CA GLN A 109 -0.74 -2.48 -22.08
C GLN A 109 -0.21 -3.82 -21.54
N LEU A 110 -0.51 -4.93 -22.23
CA LEU A 110 0.01 -6.27 -21.89
C LEU A 110 1.40 -6.55 -22.51
N PHE A 111 1.85 -5.73 -23.47
CA PHE A 111 3.23 -5.78 -23.91
C PHE A 111 4.10 -4.92 -22.98
N ARG A 112 4.48 -5.47 -21.82
CA ARG A 112 5.79 -5.08 -21.29
C ARG A 112 6.78 -5.31 -22.43
N LYS A 113 7.51 -4.28 -22.86
CA LYS A 113 8.70 -4.50 -23.69
C LYS A 113 9.44 -5.69 -23.07
N PRO A 114 9.82 -6.72 -23.85
CA PRO A 114 10.67 -7.75 -23.30
C PRO A 114 11.85 -7.02 -22.66
N LEU A 115 12.23 -7.44 -21.45
CA LEU A 115 13.44 -7.00 -20.78
C LEU A 115 14.64 -7.50 -21.59
N LEU A 116 14.78 -7.02 -22.82
CA LEU A 116 15.98 -7.15 -23.61
C LEU A 116 16.95 -6.18 -22.94
N GLU A 117 17.98 -6.80 -22.38
CA GLU A 117 19.17 -6.21 -21.80
C GLU A 117 19.58 -4.94 -22.57
N ARG A 118 19.98 -3.91 -21.80
CA ARG A 118 20.47 -2.60 -22.24
C ARG A 118 20.88 -2.58 -23.73
N PRO A 119 20.19 -1.84 -24.61
CA PRO A 119 20.71 -1.64 -25.95
C PRO A 119 22.02 -0.88 -25.82
N ALA A 120 23.12 -1.55 -26.20
CA ALA A 120 24.44 -0.96 -26.32
C ALA A 120 24.33 0.39 -27.04
N ALA A 121 25.08 1.38 -26.55
CA ALA A 121 25.17 2.70 -27.16
C ALA A 121 25.41 2.55 -28.68
N CYS A 122 24.37 2.83 -29.47
CA CYS A 122 24.39 2.62 -30.91
C CYS A 122 25.31 3.65 -31.55
N GLY A 123 26.54 3.25 -31.86
CA GLY A 123 27.53 4.00 -32.62
C GLY A 123 27.14 4.16 -34.09
N ARG A 124 26.10 4.95 -34.37
CA ARG A 124 25.84 5.45 -35.74
C ARG A 124 25.95 6.98 -35.76
N ARG A 125 26.97 7.48 -36.44
CA ARG A 125 27.14 8.90 -36.79
C ARG A 125 25.87 9.41 -37.46
N ARG A 126 25.26 10.47 -36.91
CA ARG A 126 24.24 11.24 -37.62
C ARG A 126 24.89 11.91 -38.83
N ILE A 127 24.48 11.54 -40.03
CA ILE A 127 24.74 12.32 -41.24
C ILE A 127 23.66 13.40 -41.26
N LEU A 128 24.04 14.65 -41.08
CA LEU A 128 23.15 15.79 -41.32
C LEU A 128 23.22 16.16 -42.81
N PRO A 129 22.08 16.45 -43.48
CA PRO A 129 22.10 16.95 -44.85
C PRO A 129 22.69 18.37 -44.89
N ARG A 130 23.36 18.67 -46.01
CA ARG A 130 24.33 19.77 -46.24
C ARG A 130 23.95 21.12 -45.67
#